data_AF-A0A2T7AUU0-F1
#
_entry.id   AF-A0A2T7AUU0-F1
#
_cell.length_a   1.000
_cell.length_b   1.000
_cell.length_c   1.000
_cell.angle_alpha   90.00
_cell.angle_beta   90.00
_cell.angle_gamma   90.00
#
_symmetry.space_group_name_H-M   'P 1'
#
loop_
_entity.id
_entity.type
_entity.pdbx_description
1 polymer ?
#
loop_
_entity_poly.entity_id
_entity_poly.type
_entity_poly.pdbx_seq_one_letter_code
_entity_poly.pdbx_strand_id
1 'polypeptide(L)'
;MFLVQGCKQNMDLKSEDYFSGQQLPLARAIEKGDSNEVTKLASETDLNKPGKEDMTLLFWSVMNSINDKKTPEHLKVITVLVKAGADPLQPRPQGKSSPAEYVLMADSGDWIKAMLDGGLSPDAKDKTFDKPIIFQTLEAKNTDTLKTMLDAGANINVTDSLGNTLLIDALDYGKHDHVLLLLERGADPEIHGKFGWTMGNQLQRLLAGAEEGSEHYQSLNEIKNKLIEHGGKWPPAPVK
;
A
#
# COMPACT_ATOMS: atom_id res chain seq x y z
N MET A 1 20.84 6.39 -12.68
CA MET A 1 20.83 7.69 -11.98
C MET A 1 19.98 8.67 -12.77
N PHE A 2 18.65 8.61 -12.58
CA PHE A 2 17.81 9.79 -12.55
C PHE A 2 17.23 9.79 -11.14
N LEU A 3 17.89 10.57 -10.29
CA LEU A 3 17.34 10.98 -9.02
C LEU A 3 16.01 11.64 -9.30
N VAL A 4 15.04 11.40 -8.41
CA VAL A 4 13.87 12.25 -8.21
C VAL A 4 14.39 13.61 -7.70
N GLN A 5 15.08 14.35 -8.57
CA GLN A 5 15.45 15.74 -8.37
C GLN A 5 14.33 16.56 -8.98
N GLY A 6 13.42 16.97 -8.10
CA GLY A 6 12.33 17.87 -8.42
C GLY A 6 11.22 17.19 -9.21
N CYS A 7 10.04 17.14 -8.59
CA CYS A 7 8.81 17.22 -9.36
C CYS A 7 8.90 18.46 -10.26
N LYS A 8 9.39 18.30 -11.49
CA LYS A 8 8.98 19.21 -12.55
C LYS A 8 7.50 18.96 -12.73
N GLN A 9 6.68 19.81 -12.11
CA GLN A 9 5.32 20.05 -12.56
C GLN A 9 5.40 20.18 -14.09
N ASN A 10 4.65 19.34 -14.81
CA ASN A 10 4.57 19.28 -16.28
C ASN A 10 5.65 18.46 -17.01
N MET A 11 5.89 17.20 -16.64
CA MET A 11 6.18 16.22 -17.69
C MET A 11 4.86 15.73 -18.26
N ASP A 12 4.41 16.33 -19.35
CA ASP A 12 3.34 15.76 -20.17
C ASP A 12 3.86 14.47 -20.81
N LEU A 13 3.77 13.38 -20.05
CA LEU A 13 4.02 12.05 -20.58
C LEU A 13 3.00 11.80 -21.70
N LYS A 14 3.48 11.44 -22.88
CA LYS A 14 2.62 11.13 -24.03
C LYS A 14 2.51 9.62 -24.19
N SER A 15 1.31 9.10 -24.40
CA SER A 15 1.12 7.67 -24.64
C SER A 15 1.95 7.13 -25.81
N GLU A 16 2.23 7.93 -26.85
CA GLU A 16 3.06 7.51 -27.99
C GLU A 16 4.53 7.23 -27.63
N ASP A 17 5.02 7.81 -26.53
CA ASP A 17 6.39 7.59 -26.06
C ASP A 17 6.56 6.18 -25.47
N TYR A 18 5.48 5.59 -24.95
CA TYR A 18 5.50 4.30 -24.25
C TYR A 18 4.77 3.18 -24.99
N PHE A 19 3.70 3.50 -25.73
CA PHE A 19 2.80 2.51 -26.32
C PHE A 19 2.72 2.62 -27.83
N SER A 20 2.47 1.47 -28.47
CA SER A 20 2.29 1.37 -29.93
C SER A 20 1.33 0.24 -30.26
N GLY A 21 0.94 0.11 -31.53
CA GLY A 21 -0.01 -0.92 -31.97
C GLY A 21 -1.35 -0.85 -31.22
N GLN A 22 -1.86 -1.99 -30.77
CA GLN A 22 -3.16 -2.08 -30.05
C GLN A 22 -3.16 -1.38 -28.69
N GLN A 23 -2.00 -1.21 -28.05
CA GLN A 23 -1.92 -0.54 -26.74
C GLN A 23 -2.11 0.97 -26.82
N LEU A 24 -1.75 1.61 -27.94
CA LEU A 24 -1.78 3.07 -28.06
C LEU A 24 -3.20 3.65 -28.02
N PRO A 25 -4.20 3.12 -28.75
CA PRO A 25 -5.58 3.58 -28.60
C PRO A 25 -6.09 3.45 -27.16
N LEU A 26 -5.77 2.34 -26.48
CA LEU A 26 -6.16 2.13 -25.09
C LEU A 26 -5.47 3.12 -24.14
N ALA A 27 -4.17 3.37 -24.31
CA ALA A 27 -3.44 4.35 -23.53
C ALA A 27 -4.00 5.77 -23.66
N ARG A 28 -4.44 6.17 -24.86
CA ARG A 28 -5.13 7.46 -25.10
C ARG A 28 -6.53 7.51 -24.47
N ALA A 29 -7.25 6.39 -24.41
CA ALA A 29 -8.53 6.32 -23.71
C ALA A 29 -8.34 6.47 -22.19
N ILE A 30 -7.27 5.86 -21.64
CA ILE A 30 -6.85 6.01 -20.23
C ILE A 30 -6.54 7.48 -19.90
N GLU A 31 -5.76 8.17 -20.74
CA GLU A 31 -5.43 9.61 -20.56
C GLU A 31 -6.66 10.52 -20.47
N LYS A 32 -7.75 10.13 -21.15
CA LYS A 32 -9.01 10.90 -21.19
C LYS A 32 -9.97 10.53 -20.06
N GLY A 33 -9.68 9.49 -19.27
CA GLY A 33 -10.61 8.94 -18.29
C GLY A 33 -11.82 8.23 -18.93
N ASP A 34 -11.75 7.83 -20.20
CA ASP A 34 -12.89 7.22 -20.91
C ASP A 34 -13.03 5.73 -20.58
N SER A 35 -13.65 5.44 -19.43
CA SER A 35 -13.84 4.06 -18.95
C SER A 35 -14.66 3.17 -19.90
N ASN A 36 -15.53 3.73 -20.74
CA ASN A 36 -16.32 2.97 -21.70
C ASN A 36 -15.44 2.48 -22.86
N GLU A 37 -14.64 3.38 -23.44
CA GLU A 37 -13.70 3.01 -24.50
C GLU A 37 -12.59 2.09 -23.97
N VAL A 38 -12.11 2.33 -22.74
CA VAL A 38 -11.19 1.41 -22.05
C VAL A 38 -11.78 0.00 -21.93
N THR A 39 -13.04 -0.13 -21.52
CA THR A 39 -13.71 -1.43 -21.39
C THR A 39 -13.72 -2.19 -22.72
N LYS A 40 -14.04 -1.50 -23.82
CA LYS A 40 -14.08 -2.08 -25.16
C LYS A 40 -12.69 -2.54 -25.61
N LEU A 41 -11.71 -1.64 -25.55
CA LEU A 41 -10.35 -1.89 -26.06
C LEU A 41 -9.57 -2.89 -25.21
N ALA A 42 -9.89 -3.01 -23.91
CA ALA A 42 -9.24 -3.97 -23.02
C ALA A 42 -9.44 -5.42 -23.45
N SER A 43 -10.58 -5.75 -24.08
CA SER A 43 -10.87 -7.12 -24.55
C SER A 43 -10.01 -7.57 -25.75
N GLU A 44 -9.41 -6.61 -26.45
CA GLU A 44 -8.61 -6.84 -27.66
C GLU A 44 -7.11 -6.59 -27.44
N THR A 45 -6.72 -6.20 -26.22
CA THR A 45 -5.36 -5.78 -25.88
C THR A 45 -4.77 -6.69 -24.80
N ASP A 46 -3.53 -7.15 -24.99
CA ASP A 46 -2.77 -7.77 -23.91
C ASP A 46 -2.42 -6.70 -22.85
N LEU A 47 -3.17 -6.70 -21.75
CA LEU A 47 -3.06 -5.71 -20.67
C LEU A 47 -1.77 -5.84 -19.86
N ASN A 48 -1.13 -7.01 -19.89
CA ASN A 48 0.03 -7.34 -19.05
C ASN A 48 1.34 -7.37 -19.85
N LYS A 49 1.29 -7.22 -21.17
CA LYS A 49 2.49 -6.94 -21.96
C LYS A 49 2.97 -5.50 -21.69
N PRO A 50 4.18 -5.26 -21.20
CA PRO A 50 4.68 -3.91 -21.04
C PRO A 50 4.93 -3.23 -22.40
N GLY A 51 4.79 -1.90 -22.41
CA GLY A 51 5.25 -1.03 -23.49
C GLY A 51 6.76 -0.79 -23.41
N LYS A 52 7.23 0.33 -23.98
CA LYS A 52 8.62 0.80 -23.84
C LYS A 52 8.92 1.18 -22.38
N GLU A 53 10.19 1.09 -22.00
CA GLU A 53 10.66 1.35 -20.63
C GLU A 53 9.91 0.53 -19.56
N ASP A 54 9.41 -0.65 -19.93
CA ASP A 54 8.60 -1.54 -19.09
C ASP A 54 7.26 -0.93 -18.59
N MET A 55 6.75 0.14 -19.23
CA MET A 55 5.52 0.81 -18.79
C MET A 55 4.29 -0.09 -18.99
N THR A 56 3.55 -0.36 -17.92
CA THR A 56 2.29 -1.12 -17.99
C THR A 56 1.10 -0.20 -18.16
N LEU A 57 0.04 -0.66 -18.82
CA LEU A 57 -1.21 0.11 -18.99
C LEU A 57 -1.87 0.43 -17.65
N LEU A 58 -1.78 -0.48 -16.68
CA LEU A 58 -2.29 -0.23 -15.34
C LEU A 58 -1.48 0.85 -14.62
N PHE A 59 -0.14 0.81 -14.66
CA PHE A 59 0.65 1.87 -14.04
C PHE A 59 0.47 3.20 -14.76
N TRP A 60 0.34 3.18 -16.09
CA TRP A 60 0.00 4.36 -16.88
C TRP A 60 -1.32 5.02 -16.42
N SER A 61 -2.34 4.22 -16.10
CA SER A 61 -3.60 4.73 -15.56
C SER A 61 -3.44 5.37 -14.17
N VAL A 62 -2.61 4.79 -13.31
CA VAL A 62 -2.26 5.40 -12.02
C VAL A 62 -1.59 6.75 -12.24
N MET A 63 -0.58 6.83 -13.11
CA MET A 63 0.14 8.08 -13.41
C MET A 63 -0.76 9.16 -14.05
N ASN A 64 -1.82 8.76 -14.75
CA ASN A 64 -2.84 9.68 -15.28
C ASN A 64 -3.99 9.96 -14.29
N SER A 65 -3.84 9.57 -13.03
CA SER A 65 -4.83 9.81 -11.97
C SER A 65 -4.22 10.47 -10.73
N ILE A 66 -3.02 11.04 -10.87
CA ILE A 66 -2.33 11.77 -9.78
C ILE A 66 -2.71 13.26 -9.79
N ASN A 67 -2.56 13.93 -8.65
CA ASN A 67 -2.82 15.36 -8.46
C ASN A 67 -4.24 15.78 -8.92
N ASP A 68 -4.34 16.81 -9.76
CA ASP A 68 -5.58 17.36 -10.32
C ASP A 68 -6.34 16.36 -11.22
N LYS A 69 -5.67 15.30 -11.68
CA LYS A 69 -6.28 14.23 -12.48
C LYS A 69 -6.90 13.12 -11.64
N LYS A 70 -6.88 13.19 -10.30
CA LYS A 70 -7.58 12.22 -9.44
C LYS A 70 -9.10 12.48 -9.48
N THR A 71 -9.74 12.10 -10.58
CA THR A 71 -11.18 12.21 -10.79
C THR A 71 -11.87 10.84 -10.66
N PRO A 72 -13.19 10.79 -10.36
CA PRO A 72 -13.93 9.53 -10.35
C PRO A 72 -13.80 8.73 -11.65
N GLU A 73 -13.70 9.40 -12.79
CA GLU A 73 -13.56 8.77 -14.11
C GLU A 73 -12.20 8.07 -14.26
N HIS A 74 -11.12 8.71 -13.81
CA HIS A 74 -9.78 8.10 -13.86
C HIS A 74 -9.64 6.94 -12.85
N LEU A 75 -10.22 7.06 -11.66
CA LEU A 75 -10.28 5.94 -10.71
C LEU A 75 -11.10 4.78 -11.29
N LYS A 76 -12.21 5.07 -11.99
CA LYS A 76 -13.01 4.05 -12.65
C LYS A 76 -12.24 3.30 -13.74
N VAL A 77 -11.36 3.98 -14.48
CA VAL A 77 -10.46 3.35 -15.45
C VAL A 77 -9.57 2.30 -14.78
N ILE A 78 -8.99 2.60 -13.62
CA ILE A 78 -8.18 1.63 -12.84
C ILE A 78 -9.03 0.39 -12.52
N THR A 79 -10.22 0.58 -11.95
CA THR A 79 -11.14 -0.51 -11.62
C THR A 79 -11.48 -1.38 -12.83
N VAL A 80 -11.79 -0.76 -13.97
CA VAL A 80 -12.13 -1.48 -15.21
C VAL A 80 -10.95 -2.29 -15.73
N LEU A 81 -9.73 -1.72 -15.74
CA LEU A 81 -8.53 -2.44 -16.19
C LEU A 81 -8.24 -3.65 -15.32
N VAL A 82 -8.29 -3.52 -13.99
CA VAL A 82 -8.07 -4.66 -13.08
C VAL A 82 -9.15 -5.72 -13.28
N LYS A 83 -10.42 -5.31 -13.41
CA LYS A 83 -11.53 -6.24 -13.69
C LYS A 83 -11.39 -6.94 -15.04
N ALA A 84 -10.76 -6.30 -16.03
CA ALA A 84 -10.46 -6.88 -17.33
C ALA A 84 -9.21 -7.78 -17.34
N GLY A 85 -8.50 -7.89 -16.21
CA GLY A 85 -7.34 -8.78 -16.05
C GLY A 85 -5.97 -8.10 -16.11
N ALA A 86 -5.92 -6.76 -16.05
CA ALA A 86 -4.66 -6.06 -15.80
C ALA A 86 -4.15 -6.39 -14.40
N ASP A 87 -2.91 -6.81 -14.28
CA ASP A 87 -2.32 -7.31 -13.05
C ASP A 87 -1.77 -6.17 -12.15
N PRO A 88 -2.39 -5.91 -10.98
CA PRO A 88 -1.94 -4.87 -10.04
C PRO A 88 -0.59 -5.17 -9.38
N LEU A 89 -0.11 -6.40 -9.49
CA LEU A 89 1.12 -6.90 -8.90
C LEU A 89 2.25 -7.05 -9.93
N GLN A 90 2.00 -6.69 -11.20
CA GLN A 90 3.05 -6.68 -12.21
C GLN A 90 4.09 -5.60 -11.86
N PRO A 91 5.40 -5.93 -11.84
CA PRO A 91 6.45 -4.94 -11.58
C PRO A 91 6.40 -3.76 -12.56
N ARG A 92 6.68 -2.57 -12.04
CA ARG A 92 6.68 -1.31 -12.79
C ARG A 92 8.04 -0.99 -13.43
N PRO A 93 8.11 0.00 -14.33
CA PRO A 93 9.39 0.58 -14.80
C PRO A 93 10.36 0.90 -13.66
N GLN A 94 11.63 0.54 -13.86
CA GLN A 94 12.77 0.93 -13.00
C GLN A 94 12.61 0.62 -11.49
N GLY A 95 11.72 -0.30 -11.11
CA GLY A 95 11.49 -0.68 -9.72
C GLY A 95 11.00 -2.12 -9.58
N LYS A 96 11.27 -2.73 -8.42
CA LYS A 96 10.76 -4.08 -8.10
C LYS A 96 9.29 -4.05 -7.63
N SER A 97 8.75 -2.88 -7.29
CA SER A 97 7.39 -2.73 -6.79
C SER A 97 6.36 -2.60 -7.91
N SER A 98 5.15 -3.10 -7.68
CA SER A 98 4.00 -3.03 -8.57
C SER A 98 3.20 -1.70 -8.50
N PRO A 99 2.15 -1.51 -9.34
CA PRO A 99 1.17 -0.44 -9.18
C PRO A 99 0.51 -0.43 -7.80
N ALA A 100 0.05 -1.58 -7.32
CA ALA A 100 -0.61 -1.69 -6.01
C ALA A 100 0.35 -1.30 -4.87
N GLU A 101 1.59 -1.81 -4.89
CA GLU A 101 2.59 -1.47 -3.88
C GLU A 101 2.95 0.03 -3.91
N TYR A 102 3.00 0.65 -5.10
CA TYR A 102 3.26 2.08 -5.24
C TYR A 102 2.18 2.94 -4.59
N VAL A 103 0.91 2.64 -4.84
CA VAL A 103 -0.21 3.45 -4.31
C VAL A 103 -0.47 3.19 -2.83
N LEU A 104 -0.04 2.05 -2.28
CA LEU A 104 -0.13 1.79 -0.83
C LEU A 104 0.75 2.70 0.02
N MET A 105 1.83 3.22 -0.56
CA MET A 105 2.70 4.22 0.08
C MET A 105 2.18 5.66 -0.04
N ALA A 106 1.08 5.88 -0.76
CA ALA A 106 0.49 7.21 -0.94
C ALA A 106 -0.29 7.66 0.31
N ASP A 107 -0.71 8.92 0.32
CA ASP A 107 -1.50 9.53 1.40
C ASP A 107 -3.02 9.44 1.17
N SER A 108 -3.46 8.63 0.19
CA SER A 108 -4.86 8.45 -0.16
C SER A 108 -5.15 7.00 -0.58
N GLY A 109 -6.22 6.45 -0.01
CA GLY A 109 -6.73 5.11 -0.26
C GLY A 109 -7.49 4.94 -1.58
N ASP A 110 -7.79 6.02 -2.29
CA ASP A 110 -8.66 5.98 -3.49
C ASP A 110 -8.14 5.05 -4.59
N TRP A 111 -6.83 5.08 -4.86
CA TRP A 111 -6.24 4.24 -5.91
C TRP A 111 -6.22 2.76 -5.54
N ILE A 112 -5.83 2.43 -4.30
CA ILE A 112 -5.85 1.04 -3.86
C ILE A 112 -7.29 0.54 -3.78
N LYS A 113 -8.24 1.38 -3.34
CA LYS A 113 -9.66 1.08 -3.37
C LYS A 113 -10.13 0.76 -4.80
N ALA A 114 -9.73 1.54 -5.79
CA ALA A 114 -10.09 1.28 -7.18
C ALA A 114 -9.56 -0.08 -7.69
N MET A 115 -8.35 -0.48 -7.28
CA MET A 115 -7.79 -1.80 -7.61
C MET A 115 -8.51 -2.93 -6.86
N LEU A 116 -8.83 -2.76 -5.58
CA LEU A 116 -9.60 -3.70 -4.77
C LEU A 116 -11.01 -3.91 -5.35
N ASP A 117 -11.71 -2.82 -5.68
CA ASP A 117 -13.02 -2.84 -6.36
C ASP A 117 -12.95 -3.55 -7.73
N GLY A 118 -11.76 -3.56 -8.36
CA GLY A 118 -11.47 -4.24 -9.62
C GLY A 118 -11.15 -5.73 -9.47
N GLY A 119 -10.91 -6.22 -8.25
CA GLY A 119 -10.63 -7.63 -7.98
C GLY A 119 -9.22 -7.93 -7.44
N LEU A 120 -8.41 -6.92 -7.11
CA LEU A 120 -7.20 -7.14 -6.31
C LEU A 120 -7.59 -7.77 -4.96
N SER A 121 -6.93 -8.85 -4.57
CA SER A 121 -7.10 -9.41 -3.23
C SER A 121 -6.48 -8.49 -2.17
N PRO A 122 -7.17 -8.20 -1.06
CA PRO A 122 -6.59 -7.43 0.05
C PRO A 122 -5.45 -8.20 0.77
N ASP A 123 -5.38 -9.51 0.61
CA ASP A 123 -4.32 -10.39 1.15
C ASP A 123 -3.23 -10.71 0.11
N ALA A 124 -3.19 -9.94 -0.99
CA ALA A 124 -2.19 -10.11 -2.02
C ALA A 124 -0.76 -10.00 -1.48
N LYS A 125 0.15 -10.72 -2.14
CA LYS A 125 1.58 -10.69 -1.86
C LYS A 125 2.35 -10.16 -3.06
N ASP A 126 3.45 -9.45 -2.80
CA ASP A 126 4.33 -8.98 -3.84
C ASP A 126 4.99 -10.16 -4.58
N LYS A 127 5.29 -9.98 -5.88
CA LYS A 127 5.84 -11.03 -6.74
C LYS A 127 7.34 -11.26 -6.56
N THR A 128 8.04 -10.38 -5.85
CA THR A 128 9.50 -10.40 -5.71
C THR A 128 9.94 -11.19 -4.48
N PHE A 129 9.26 -10.98 -3.35
CA PHE A 129 9.66 -11.48 -2.04
C PHE A 129 8.56 -12.26 -1.33
N ASP A 130 7.38 -12.42 -1.97
CA ASP A 130 6.21 -13.08 -1.38
C ASP A 130 5.75 -12.45 -0.06
N LYS A 131 5.91 -11.11 0.08
CA LYS A 131 5.47 -10.38 1.28
C LYS A 131 4.06 -9.83 1.09
N PRO A 132 3.21 -9.86 2.13
CA PRO A 132 1.89 -9.25 2.07
C PRO A 132 2.01 -7.75 1.72
N ILE A 133 1.29 -7.29 0.70
CA ILE A 133 1.45 -5.92 0.21
C ILE A 133 0.99 -4.87 1.24
N ILE A 134 0.14 -5.24 2.20
CA ILE A 134 -0.32 -4.33 3.27
C ILE A 134 0.84 -3.74 4.08
N PHE A 135 2.01 -4.39 4.16
CA PHE A 135 3.18 -3.81 4.82
C PHE A 135 3.70 -2.54 4.14
N GLN A 136 3.39 -2.32 2.85
CA GLN A 136 3.76 -1.08 2.16
C GLN A 136 3.05 0.14 2.73
N THR A 137 1.96 -0.01 3.49
CA THR A 137 1.28 1.12 4.13
C THR A 137 2.15 1.79 5.20
N LEU A 138 3.17 1.09 5.73
CA LEU A 138 4.08 1.68 6.72
C LEU A 138 4.89 2.85 6.16
N GLU A 139 5.12 2.89 4.85
CA GLU A 139 5.82 4.00 4.18
C GLU A 139 4.88 5.20 3.92
N ALA A 140 3.56 5.04 4.09
CA ALA A 140 2.61 6.12 3.91
C ALA A 140 2.76 7.20 5.01
N LYS A 141 2.37 8.43 4.65
CA LYS A 141 2.37 9.58 5.56
C LYS A 141 1.25 9.51 6.60
N ASN A 142 0.12 8.91 6.24
CA ASN A 142 -1.08 8.82 7.07
C ASN A 142 -1.65 7.38 7.00
N THR A 143 -2.76 7.14 7.69
CA THR A 143 -3.36 5.80 7.80
C THR A 143 -4.41 5.50 6.73
N ASP A 144 -4.60 6.34 5.71
CA ASP A 144 -5.74 6.23 4.79
C ASP A 144 -5.68 4.97 3.91
N THR A 145 -4.49 4.62 3.41
CA THR A 145 -4.27 3.39 2.64
C THR A 145 -4.42 2.14 3.52
N LEU A 146 -3.88 2.17 4.75
CA LEU A 146 -4.05 1.10 5.73
C LEU A 146 -5.54 0.89 6.07
N LYS A 147 -6.26 1.97 6.38
CA LYS A 147 -7.69 1.93 6.66
C LYS A 147 -8.46 1.31 5.50
N THR A 148 -8.15 1.70 4.27
CA THR A 148 -8.80 1.17 3.07
C THR A 148 -8.55 -0.33 2.89
N MET A 149 -7.33 -0.80 3.12
CA MET A 149 -7.01 -2.23 3.06
C MET A 149 -7.77 -3.03 4.13
N LEU A 150 -7.83 -2.52 5.36
CA LEU A 150 -8.58 -3.15 6.46
C LEU A 150 -10.09 -3.14 6.20
N ASP A 151 -10.64 -2.05 5.67
CA ASP A 151 -12.06 -1.93 5.30
C ASP A 151 -12.42 -2.91 4.17
N ALA A 152 -11.47 -3.27 3.31
CA ALA A 152 -11.61 -4.29 2.28
C ALA A 152 -11.40 -5.74 2.80
N GLY A 153 -11.13 -5.91 4.09
CA GLY A 153 -11.00 -7.22 4.74
C GLY A 153 -9.61 -7.83 4.68
N ALA A 154 -8.55 -7.03 4.52
CA ALA A 154 -7.19 -7.53 4.67
C ALA A 154 -6.97 -8.17 6.04
N ASN A 155 -6.24 -9.29 6.07
CA ASN A 155 -5.89 -9.98 7.29
C ASN A 155 -4.96 -9.11 8.16
N ILE A 156 -5.54 -8.49 9.18
CA ILE A 156 -4.84 -7.58 10.11
C ILE A 156 -3.69 -8.27 10.88
N ASN A 157 -3.75 -9.59 11.00
CA ASN A 157 -2.79 -10.41 11.76
C ASN A 157 -1.80 -11.15 10.85
N VAL A 158 -1.72 -10.79 9.57
CA VAL A 158 -0.73 -11.34 8.66
C VAL A 158 0.69 -10.99 9.12
N THR A 159 1.62 -11.92 8.91
CA THR A 159 3.02 -11.76 9.32
C THR A 159 3.97 -11.65 8.15
N ASP A 160 5.08 -10.94 8.35
CA ASP A 160 6.21 -10.89 7.43
C ASP A 160 7.05 -12.19 7.48
N SER A 161 8.18 -12.22 6.78
CA SER A 161 9.07 -13.38 6.75
C SER A 161 9.84 -13.63 8.06
N LEU A 162 9.85 -12.67 8.98
CA LEU A 162 10.37 -12.81 10.34
C LEU A 162 9.28 -13.20 11.34
N GLY A 163 8.03 -13.35 10.90
CA GLY A 163 6.88 -13.62 11.74
C GLY A 163 6.33 -12.40 12.47
N ASN A 164 6.85 -11.21 12.20
CA ASN A 164 6.34 -9.97 12.80
C ASN A 164 4.99 -9.63 12.16
N THR A 165 4.04 -9.20 12.98
CA THR A 165 2.79 -8.61 12.50
C THR A 165 3.01 -7.18 12.05
N LEU A 166 2.08 -6.66 11.25
CA LEU A 166 2.05 -5.25 10.88
C LEU A 166 2.00 -4.33 12.11
N LEU A 167 1.40 -4.77 13.22
CA LEU A 167 1.35 -4.05 14.49
C LEU A 167 2.74 -3.86 15.12
N ILE A 168 3.57 -4.91 15.12
CA ILE A 168 4.95 -4.85 15.63
C ILE A 168 5.79 -3.93 14.74
N ASP A 169 5.75 -4.12 13.43
CA ASP A 169 6.55 -3.32 12.50
C ASP A 169 6.12 -1.84 12.52
N ALA A 170 4.81 -1.54 12.65
CA ALA A 170 4.35 -0.15 12.79
C ALA A 170 4.98 0.55 14.01
N LEU A 171 5.15 -0.15 15.14
CA LEU A 171 5.80 0.41 16.32
C LEU A 171 7.30 0.64 16.08
N ASP A 172 8.00 -0.31 15.44
CA ASP A 172 9.43 -0.19 15.15
C ASP A 172 9.76 0.96 14.19
N TYR A 173 8.84 1.26 13.26
CA TYR A 173 8.94 2.38 12.34
C TYR A 173 8.45 3.71 12.95
N GLY A 174 8.02 3.72 14.21
CA GLY A 174 7.50 4.91 14.89
C GLY A 174 6.15 5.41 14.35
N LYS A 175 5.39 4.56 13.67
CA LYS A 175 4.10 4.88 13.05
C LYS A 175 2.97 4.76 14.08
N HIS A 176 3.00 5.62 15.10
CA HIS A 176 2.06 5.56 16.23
C HIS A 176 0.57 5.57 15.80
N ASP A 177 0.18 6.40 14.84
CA ASP A 177 -1.20 6.42 14.32
C ASP A 177 -1.61 5.09 13.67
N HIS A 178 -0.66 4.39 13.04
CA HIS A 178 -0.91 3.06 12.46
C HIS A 178 -1.08 2.02 13.57
N VAL A 179 -0.25 2.08 14.61
CA VAL A 179 -0.37 1.21 15.80
C VAL A 179 -1.74 1.37 16.44
N LEU A 180 -2.17 2.61 16.69
CA LEU A 180 -3.48 2.91 17.28
C LEU A 180 -4.61 2.40 16.40
N LEU A 181 -4.58 2.67 15.09
CA LEU A 181 -5.58 2.15 14.15
C LEU A 181 -5.62 0.61 14.16
N LEU A 182 -4.48 -0.07 14.13
CA LEU A 182 -4.42 -1.53 14.12
C LEU A 182 -5.05 -2.12 15.40
N LEU A 183 -4.72 -1.58 16.57
CA LEU A 183 -5.34 -2.00 17.83
C LEU A 183 -6.86 -1.75 17.82
N GLU A 184 -7.31 -0.58 17.37
CA GLU A 184 -8.73 -0.26 17.22
C GLU A 184 -9.49 -1.20 16.31
N ARG A 185 -8.81 -1.68 15.26
CA ARG A 185 -9.37 -2.63 14.29
C ARG A 185 -9.20 -4.09 14.73
N GLY A 186 -8.71 -4.34 15.94
CA GLY A 186 -8.65 -5.66 16.54
C GLY A 186 -7.43 -6.49 16.15
N ALA A 187 -6.30 -5.85 15.83
CA ALA A 187 -5.02 -6.54 15.71
C ALA A 187 -4.68 -7.26 17.01
N ASP A 188 -4.22 -8.50 16.92
CA ASP A 188 -3.86 -9.30 18.09
C ASP A 188 -2.46 -8.91 18.60
N PRO A 189 -2.35 -8.29 19.79
CA PRO A 189 -1.07 -7.84 20.34
C PRO A 189 -0.19 -8.99 20.87
N GLU A 190 -0.73 -10.21 20.99
CA GLU A 190 -0.05 -11.37 21.56
C GLU A 190 0.61 -12.26 20.49
N ILE A 191 0.40 -11.98 19.20
CA ILE A 191 1.17 -12.63 18.12
C ILE A 191 2.63 -12.22 18.27
N HIS A 192 3.50 -13.22 18.25
CA HIS A 192 4.93 -13.03 18.42
C HIS A 192 5.71 -13.36 17.14
N GLY A 193 6.72 -12.54 16.87
CA GLY A 193 7.71 -12.83 15.83
C GLY A 193 8.49 -14.11 16.10
N LYS A 194 9.35 -14.50 15.15
CA LYS A 194 10.16 -15.72 15.23
C LYS A 194 11.06 -15.81 16.46
N PHE A 195 11.41 -14.67 17.05
CA PHE A 195 12.23 -14.58 18.26
C PHE A 195 11.40 -14.53 19.56
N GLY A 196 10.08 -14.74 19.51
CA GLY A 196 9.20 -14.72 20.67
C GLY A 196 8.81 -13.32 21.17
N TRP A 197 9.19 -12.27 20.44
CA TRP A 197 8.82 -10.89 20.77
C TRP A 197 7.38 -10.59 20.37
N THR A 198 6.59 -10.14 21.34
CA THR A 198 5.25 -9.57 21.13
C THR A 198 5.32 -8.05 20.97
N MET A 199 4.20 -7.43 20.57
CA MET A 199 4.04 -5.97 20.60
C MET A 199 4.35 -5.40 22.00
N GLY A 200 3.90 -6.08 23.06
CA GLY A 200 4.17 -5.65 24.45
C GLY A 200 5.67 -5.63 24.79
N ASN A 201 6.43 -6.65 24.38
CA ASN A 201 7.88 -6.70 24.58
C ASN A 201 8.59 -5.52 23.90
N GLN A 202 8.21 -5.26 22.66
CA GLN A 202 8.79 -4.18 21.87
C GLN A 202 8.48 -2.81 22.49
N LEU A 203 7.24 -2.60 22.92
CA LEU A 203 6.81 -1.39 23.60
C LEU A 203 7.51 -1.16 24.94
N GLN A 204 7.69 -2.22 25.75
CA GLN A 204 8.43 -2.15 27.01
C GLN A 204 9.88 -1.70 26.80
N ARG A 205 10.55 -2.22 25.76
CA ARG A 205 11.91 -1.82 25.40
C ARG A 205 12.00 -0.34 25.03
N LEU A 206 11.05 0.16 24.23
CA LEU A 206 11.01 1.57 23.84
C LEU A 206 10.72 2.50 25.03
N LEU A 207 9.76 2.14 25.88
CA LEU A 207 9.45 2.92 27.10
C LEU A 207 10.64 3.02 28.06
N ALA A 208 11.42 1.94 28.22
CA ALA A 208 12.61 1.94 29.06
C ALA A 208 13.73 2.85 28.54
N GLY A 209 13.77 3.11 27.23
CA GLY A 209 14.75 3.99 26.59
C GLY A 209 14.28 5.43 26.38
N ALA A 210 12.99 5.72 26.60
CA ALA A 210 12.41 7.03 26.36
C ALA A 210 12.58 7.97 27.58
N GLU A 211 12.86 9.25 27.32
CA GLU A 211 12.96 10.27 28.36
C GLU A 211 11.59 10.52 29.00
N GLU A 212 11.50 10.38 30.32
CA GLU A 212 10.27 10.56 31.08
C GLU A 212 9.70 11.98 30.87
N GLY A 213 8.41 12.06 30.54
CA GLY A 213 7.72 13.32 30.27
C GLY A 213 7.82 13.83 28.83
N SER A 214 8.71 13.28 27.99
CA SER A 214 8.81 13.65 26.57
C SER A 214 7.53 13.30 25.77
N GLU A 215 7.29 13.99 24.65
CA GLU A 215 6.16 13.68 23.74
C GLU A 215 6.20 12.23 23.25
N HIS A 216 7.40 11.70 22.97
CA HIS A 216 7.59 10.31 22.60
C HIS A 216 7.18 9.36 23.73
N TYR A 217 7.61 9.62 24.97
CA TYR A 217 7.22 8.84 26.14
C TYR A 217 5.71 8.86 26.38
N GLN A 218 5.06 10.02 26.19
CA GLN A 218 3.61 10.15 26.31
C GLN A 218 2.89 9.32 25.24
N SER A 219 3.35 9.39 23.98
CA SER A 219 2.80 8.59 22.88
C SER A 219 2.92 7.08 23.12
N LEU A 220 4.08 6.62 23.61
CA LEU A 220 4.28 5.21 23.95
C LEU A 220 3.37 4.77 25.11
N ASN A 221 3.10 5.65 26.08
CA ASN A 221 2.15 5.33 27.16
C ASN A 221 0.70 5.29 26.68
N GLU A 222 0.32 6.12 25.71
CA GLU A 222 -0.98 6.03 25.04
C GLU A 222 -1.13 4.67 24.33
N ILE A 223 -0.14 4.30 23.52
CA ILE A 223 -0.09 2.99 22.85
C ILE A 223 -0.17 1.85 23.88
N LYS A 224 0.53 1.95 25.01
CA LYS A 224 0.48 0.96 26.08
C LYS A 224 -0.93 0.80 26.65
N ASN A 225 -1.61 1.91 26.92
CA ASN A 225 -2.97 1.87 27.44
C ASN A 225 -3.93 1.23 26.42
N LYS A 226 -3.81 1.60 25.15
CA LYS A 226 -4.59 1.02 24.05
C LYS A 226 -4.31 -0.47 23.88
N LEU A 227 -3.05 -0.88 23.97
CA LEU A 227 -2.65 -2.28 23.91
C LEU A 227 -3.33 -3.11 25.02
N ILE A 228 -3.36 -2.60 26.25
CA ILE A 228 -4.02 -3.27 27.38
C ILE A 228 -5.54 -3.34 27.16
N GLU A 229 -6.15 -2.26 26.69
CA GLU A 229 -7.58 -2.20 26.36
C GLU A 229 -7.98 -3.28 25.34
N HIS A 230 -7.11 -3.54 24.37
CA HIS A 230 -7.31 -4.54 23.31
C HIS A 230 -6.69 -5.91 23.63
N GLY A 231 -6.50 -6.23 24.92
CA GLY A 231 -6.18 -7.58 25.38
C GLY A 231 -4.69 -7.95 25.44
N GLY A 232 -3.80 -6.99 25.17
CA GLY A 232 -2.35 -7.19 25.30
C GLY A 232 -1.91 -7.27 26.76
N LYS A 233 -0.96 -8.17 27.05
CA LYS A 233 -0.45 -8.38 28.41
C LYS A 233 0.54 -7.28 28.80
N TRP A 234 0.36 -6.72 30.01
CA TRP A 234 1.30 -5.76 30.59
C TRP A 234 1.56 -6.03 32.09
N PRO A 235 2.84 -6.14 32.53
CA PRO A 235 4.03 -6.23 31.69
C PRO A 235 4.01 -7.50 30.81
N PRO A 236 4.64 -7.48 29.63
CA PRO A 236 4.71 -8.65 28.75
C PRO A 236 5.55 -9.76 29.39
N ALA A 237 5.33 -11.00 28.97
CA ALA A 237 6.16 -12.12 29.39
C ALA A 237 7.61 -11.92 28.88
N PRO A 238 8.64 -12.24 29.68
CA PRO A 238 10.02 -12.19 29.20
C PRO A 238 10.24 -13.14 28.02
N VAL A 239 10.96 -12.67 27.01
CA VAL A 239 11.44 -13.53 25.92
C VAL A 239 12.54 -14.44 26.48
N LYS A 240 12.40 -15.75 26.26
CA LYS A 240 13.35 -16.77 26.75
C LYS A 240 14.56 -16.92 25.83
#